data_AF-A0A8T3CBE8-F1
#
_entry.id   AF-A0A8T3CBE8-F1
#
_cell.length_a   1.000
_cell.length_b   1.000
_cell.length_c   1.000
_cell.angle_alpha   90.00
_cell.angle_beta   90.00
_cell.angle_gamma   90.00
#
_symmetry.space_group_name_H-M   'P 1'
#
loop_
_entity.id
_entity.type
_entity.pdbx_description
1 polymer ?
#
loop_
_entity_poly.entity_id
_entity_poly.type
_entity_poly.pdbx_seq_one_letter_code
_entity_poly.pdbx_strand_id
1 'polypeptide(L)'
;MLSLFLCTSGPSVLFVYFCQFGKGRHFGKLKDYVFSKHCPTTSPKTNNSIIDSTCQRLTRETNDLLVSLHNQNPLRAAMAGLLKKTTGLVGLAVSQNPHERLRILYTKLLGSLQAIPQDAAYRKYTEQIVNERFHHVKTEPDVEKLEQKINCGQIEEVIAQAEHELALSRKMAEWKPWEPLIEEPPPNQWKWPI
;
A
#
# COMPACT_ATOMS: atom_id res chain seq x y z
N MET A 1 -32.94 -9.62 48.95
CA MET A 1 -33.46 -9.83 47.59
C MET A 1 -32.29 -9.71 46.64
N LEU A 2 -31.73 -10.86 46.24
CA LEU A 2 -30.71 -10.98 45.22
C LEU A 2 -31.38 -11.20 43.85
N SER A 3 -30.64 -10.88 42.79
CA SER A 3 -30.78 -11.36 41.40
C SER A 3 -31.83 -10.64 40.53
N LEU A 4 -31.57 -10.16 39.31
CA LEU A 4 -30.51 -10.50 38.35
C LEU A 4 -30.15 -9.32 37.41
N PHE A 5 -28.85 -9.19 37.19
CA PHE A 5 -28.17 -8.67 36.00
C PHE A 5 -28.53 -9.51 34.76
N LEU A 6 -28.73 -8.89 33.60
CA LEU A 6 -28.56 -9.45 32.25
C LEU A 6 -28.30 -8.23 31.33
N CYS A 7 -27.05 -7.83 31.03
CA CYS A 7 -26.08 -8.48 30.13
C CYS A 7 -26.66 -8.73 28.73
N THR A 8 -26.71 -7.69 27.90
CA THR A 8 -26.83 -7.84 26.44
C THR A 8 -25.42 -7.85 25.84
N SER A 9 -24.89 -9.06 25.75
CA SER A 9 -23.70 -9.43 24.99
C SER A 9 -23.92 -9.24 23.49
N GLY A 10 -22.87 -8.80 22.80
CA GLY A 10 -22.73 -8.93 21.34
C GLY A 10 -22.63 -10.39 20.89
N PRO A 11 -22.44 -10.62 19.58
CA PRO A 11 -21.05 -10.57 19.13
C PRO A 11 -20.86 -9.87 17.77
N SER A 12 -19.80 -9.09 17.76
CA SER A 12 -19.00 -8.68 16.62
C SER A 12 -18.67 -9.88 15.74
N VAL A 13 -19.16 -9.87 14.50
CA VAL A 13 -18.68 -10.77 13.45
C VAL A 13 -17.42 -10.15 12.86
N LEU A 14 -16.28 -10.49 13.49
CA LEU A 14 -14.98 -10.41 12.85
C LEU A 14 -15.01 -11.35 11.64
N PHE A 15 -15.09 -10.81 10.43
CA PHE A 15 -14.75 -11.57 9.23
C PHE A 15 -13.23 -11.58 9.07
N VAL A 16 -12.58 -12.48 9.81
CA VAL A 16 -11.19 -12.90 9.55
C VAL A 16 -11.22 -13.83 8.35
N TYR A 17 -10.80 -13.36 7.18
CA TYR A 17 -10.58 -14.25 6.04
C TYR A 17 -9.28 -15.02 6.27
N PHE A 18 -9.46 -16.29 6.65
CA PHE A 18 -8.44 -17.33 6.66
C PHE A 18 -8.02 -17.62 5.21
N CYS A 19 -6.77 -17.29 4.86
CA CYS A 19 -6.20 -17.55 3.54
C CYS A 19 -5.56 -18.95 3.54
N GLN A 20 -6.23 -19.94 2.93
CA GLN A 20 -5.70 -21.30 2.80
C GLN A 20 -5.30 -21.62 1.35
N PHE A 21 -3.99 -21.82 1.25
CA PHE A 21 -3.12 -22.21 0.16
C PHE A 21 -3.66 -23.25 -0.84
N GLY A 22 -3.47 -23.00 -2.14
CA GLY A 22 -3.75 -23.95 -3.24
C GLY A 22 -2.90 -23.69 -4.50
N LYS A 23 -1.70 -24.30 -4.50
CA LYS A 23 -0.67 -24.52 -5.55
C LYS A 23 -0.98 -24.17 -7.03
N GLY A 24 -0.05 -23.43 -7.64
CA GLY A 24 0.75 -23.89 -8.80
C GLY A 24 0.34 -23.43 -10.22
N ARG A 25 1.21 -22.64 -10.87
CA ARG A 25 1.89 -23.02 -12.14
C ARG A 25 2.93 -21.97 -12.60
N HIS A 26 4.04 -22.51 -13.07
CA HIS A 26 5.23 -21.88 -13.67
C HIS A 26 4.95 -21.05 -14.93
N PHE A 27 5.65 -19.92 -15.07
CA PHE A 27 6.17 -19.32 -16.32
C PHE A 27 7.22 -18.28 -15.84
N GLY A 28 8.47 -18.16 -16.28
CA GLY A 28 9.14 -18.47 -17.54
C GLY A 28 10.01 -17.24 -17.84
N LYS A 29 11.35 -17.38 -17.71
CA LYS A 29 12.36 -16.31 -17.83
C LYS A 29 12.37 -15.63 -19.22
N LEU A 30 12.55 -14.31 -19.25
CA LEU A 30 13.10 -13.53 -20.38
C LEU A 30 14.04 -12.46 -19.77
N LYS A 31 15.35 -12.70 -19.65
CA LYS A 31 16.44 -12.44 -20.61
C LYS A 31 16.49 -11.01 -21.14
N ASP A 32 17.36 -10.23 -20.51
CA ASP A 32 18.44 -9.41 -21.08
C ASP A 32 18.19 -8.75 -22.45
N TYR A 33 18.04 -7.43 -22.44
CA TYR A 33 18.32 -6.61 -23.61
C TYR A 33 19.26 -5.46 -23.23
N VAL A 34 20.55 -5.72 -23.38
CA VAL A 34 21.64 -4.75 -23.36
C VAL A 34 21.64 -4.04 -24.70
N PHE A 35 21.37 -2.73 -24.72
CA PHE A 35 21.54 -1.91 -25.91
C PHE A 35 22.86 -1.16 -25.86
N SER A 36 23.86 -1.78 -26.50
CA SER A 36 25.15 -1.18 -26.85
C SER A 36 24.96 -0.17 -27.98
N LYS A 37 25.41 1.07 -27.77
CA LYS A 37 25.71 2.02 -28.86
C LYS A 37 27.17 2.43 -28.75
N HIS A 38 27.99 1.82 -29.59
CA HIS A 38 29.26 2.41 -30.01
C HIS A 38 28.98 3.50 -31.06
N CYS A 39 29.71 4.60 -31.00
CA CYS A 39 29.98 5.47 -32.13
C CYS A 39 31.51 5.72 -32.17
N PRO A 40 32.18 5.59 -33.33
CA PRO A 40 33.64 5.72 -33.41
C PRO A 40 34.04 7.16 -33.74
N THR A 41 35.06 7.67 -33.08
CA THR A 41 35.86 8.78 -33.61
C THR A 41 37.34 8.52 -33.36
N THR A 42 38.03 8.36 -34.48
CA THR A 42 39.47 8.30 -34.67
C THR A 42 40.19 9.49 -34.02
N SER A 43 41.31 9.20 -33.35
CA SER A 43 42.25 10.20 -32.86
C SER A 43 43.13 10.77 -33.98
N PRO A 44 43.62 12.00 -33.82
CA PRO A 44 44.97 12.36 -34.24
C PRO A 44 45.87 12.48 -33.01
N LYS A 45 47.03 11.84 -33.07
CA LYS A 45 48.09 11.94 -32.06
C LYS A 45 48.67 13.36 -32.08
N THR A 46 48.52 14.08 -30.97
CA THR A 46 49.37 15.24 -30.66
C THR A 46 49.80 15.13 -29.21
N ASN A 47 51.11 15.15 -29.00
CA ASN A 47 51.75 15.15 -27.69
C ASN A 47 51.13 16.23 -26.80
N ASN A 48 50.77 15.90 -25.56
CA ASN A 48 50.87 16.78 -24.39
C ASN A 48 50.38 16.04 -23.14
N SER A 49 51.30 15.58 -22.29
CA SER A 49 51.03 15.06 -20.93
C SER A 49 50.35 16.07 -19.99
N ILE A 50 50.07 17.28 -20.47
CA ILE A 50 49.43 18.38 -19.73
C ILE A 50 47.90 18.26 -19.82
N ILE A 51 47.33 17.86 -20.96
CA ILE A 51 45.87 17.79 -21.19
C ILE A 51 45.18 16.66 -20.41
N ASP A 52 45.88 15.56 -20.13
CA ASP A 52 45.35 14.47 -19.27
C ASP A 52 45.22 14.90 -17.81
N SER A 53 46.18 15.71 -17.31
CA SER A 53 46.16 16.18 -15.92
C SER A 53 45.07 17.22 -15.67
N THR A 54 44.73 18.05 -16.67
CA THR A 54 43.65 19.03 -16.59
C THR A 54 42.28 18.37 -16.74
N CYS A 55 42.15 17.36 -17.60
CA CYS A 55 40.90 16.61 -17.79
C CYS A 55 40.54 15.74 -16.57
N GLN A 56 41.55 15.17 -15.89
CA GLN A 56 41.35 14.46 -14.61
C GLN A 56 41.06 15.40 -13.42
N ARG A 57 41.45 16.68 -13.50
CA ARG A 57 41.20 17.68 -12.45
C ARG A 57 39.79 18.29 -12.58
N LEU A 58 39.37 18.59 -13.81
CA LEU A 58 38.01 19.03 -14.13
C LEU A 58 36.95 17.97 -13.79
N THR A 59 37.23 16.68 -14.01
CA THR A 59 36.32 15.59 -13.63
C THR A 59 36.26 15.34 -12.12
N ARG A 60 37.29 15.71 -11.33
CA ARG A 60 37.21 15.70 -9.85
C ARG A 60 36.42 16.90 -9.33
N GLU A 61 36.66 18.10 -9.86
CA GLU A 61 35.91 19.30 -9.47
C GLU A 61 34.42 19.20 -9.79
N THR A 62 34.02 18.58 -10.91
CA THR A 62 32.59 18.35 -11.20
C THR A 62 31.96 17.29 -10.29
N ASN A 63 32.72 16.28 -9.87
CA ASN A 63 32.23 15.24 -8.96
C ASN A 63 32.12 15.74 -7.52
N ASP A 64 33.04 16.59 -7.05
CA ASP A 64 32.96 17.20 -5.72
C ASP A 64 31.78 18.20 -5.62
N LEU A 65 31.46 18.93 -6.69
CA LEU A 65 30.26 19.77 -6.75
C LEU A 65 28.94 18.97 -6.82
N LEU A 66 28.93 17.81 -7.47
CA LEU A 66 27.77 16.90 -7.50
C LEU A 66 27.52 16.21 -6.16
N VAL A 67 28.58 15.82 -5.43
CA VAL A 67 28.45 15.28 -4.06
C VAL A 67 27.95 16.35 -3.09
N SER A 68 28.32 17.62 -3.30
CA SER A 68 27.88 18.75 -2.49
C SER A 68 26.40 19.10 -2.67
N LEU A 69 25.86 19.02 -3.89
CA LEU A 69 24.43 19.25 -4.17
C LEU A 69 23.54 18.07 -3.74
N HIS A 70 24.09 16.86 -3.65
CA HIS A 70 23.37 15.72 -3.10
C HIS A 70 23.28 15.73 -1.55
N ASN A 71 24.05 16.60 -0.89
CA ASN A 71 24.11 16.74 0.57
C ASN A 71 23.44 18.03 1.10
N GLN A 72 22.79 18.80 0.23
CA GLN A 72 22.02 20.02 0.59
C GLN A 72 20.50 19.83 0.46
N ASN A 73 20.03 18.59 0.40
CA ASN A 73 18.61 18.29 0.51
C ASN A 73 18.28 17.95 1.98
N PRO A 74 17.75 18.89 2.79
CA PRO A 74 17.24 18.57 4.13
C PRO A 74 16.12 17.51 4.10
N LEU A 75 15.54 17.27 2.92
CA LEU A 75 14.59 16.19 2.66
C LEU A 75 15.20 14.78 2.75
N ARG A 76 16.52 14.63 2.66
CA ARG A 76 17.17 13.31 2.77
C ARG A 76 17.34 12.84 4.22
N ALA A 77 17.47 13.79 5.16
CA ALA A 77 17.52 13.48 6.60
C ALA A 77 16.14 13.19 7.19
N ALA A 78 15.07 13.76 6.63
CA ALA A 78 13.69 13.43 7.00
C ALA A 78 13.23 12.04 6.52
N MET A 79 13.98 11.42 5.60
CA MET A 79 13.70 10.08 5.02
C MET A 79 14.51 8.96 5.71
N ALA A 80 15.20 9.27 6.81
CA ALA A 80 15.80 8.25 7.68
C ALA A 80 14.76 7.77 8.71
N GLY A 81 13.59 7.37 8.24
CA GLY A 81 12.65 6.60 9.05
C GLY A 81 13.29 5.28 9.45
N LEU A 82 12.92 4.76 10.62
CA LEU A 82 13.34 3.44 11.08
C LEU A 82 12.95 2.39 10.01
N LEU A 83 13.92 1.98 9.18
CA LEU A 83 13.70 0.97 8.15
C LEU A 83 13.50 -0.38 8.84
N LYS A 84 12.25 -0.83 8.89
CA LYS A 84 11.90 -2.19 9.34
C LYS A 84 12.67 -3.19 8.46
N LYS A 85 13.43 -4.08 9.10
CA LYS A 85 14.22 -5.11 8.38
C LYS A 85 13.33 -6.24 7.85
N THR A 86 12.33 -6.63 8.63
CA THR A 86 11.37 -7.69 8.32
C THR A 86 10.07 -7.41 9.04
N THR A 87 8.93 -7.79 8.45
CA THR A 87 7.60 -7.77 9.09
C THR A 87 7.39 -8.93 10.06
N GLY A 88 8.24 -9.97 10.02
CA GLY A 88 8.06 -11.19 10.81
C GLY A 88 6.92 -12.09 10.33
N LEU A 89 6.23 -11.71 9.25
CA LEU A 89 5.13 -12.47 8.63
C LEU A 89 5.58 -13.01 7.27
N VAL A 90 5.35 -14.31 7.02
CA VAL A 90 5.71 -14.95 5.75
C VAL A 90 4.83 -14.42 4.63
N GLY A 91 5.45 -14.04 3.51
CA GLY A 91 4.72 -13.56 2.32
C GLY A 91 4.31 -12.08 2.38
N LEU A 92 4.61 -11.36 3.45
CA LEU A 92 4.35 -9.92 3.58
C LEU A 92 5.66 -9.14 3.52
N ALA A 93 5.97 -8.55 2.36
CA ALA A 93 7.18 -7.77 2.17
C ALA A 93 7.07 -6.38 2.84
N VAL A 94 8.18 -5.89 3.40
CA VAL A 94 8.26 -4.54 3.99
C VAL A 94 8.03 -3.48 2.92
N SER A 95 7.17 -2.51 3.22
CA SER A 95 6.92 -1.38 2.33
C SER A 95 7.90 -0.25 2.59
N GLN A 96 8.56 0.24 1.55
CA GLN A 96 9.54 1.34 1.66
C GLN A 96 8.89 2.70 1.93
N ASN A 97 7.68 2.93 1.38
CA ASN A 97 6.96 4.20 1.47
C ASN A 97 5.48 3.94 1.77
N PRO A 98 5.14 3.53 3.01
CA PRO A 98 3.77 3.11 3.36
C PRO A 98 2.75 4.24 3.25
N HIS A 99 3.08 5.46 3.68
CA HIS A 99 2.18 6.62 3.62
C HIS A 99 1.74 6.95 2.20
N GLU A 100 2.68 7.01 1.26
CA GLU A 100 2.37 7.33 -0.13
C GLU A 100 1.50 6.24 -0.76
N ARG A 101 1.81 4.97 -0.47
CA ARG A 101 1.03 3.84 -0.96
C ARG A 101 -0.41 3.91 -0.44
N LEU A 102 -0.60 4.14 0.86
CA LEU A 102 -1.93 4.27 1.47
C LEU A 102 -2.70 5.46 0.92
N ARG A 103 -2.04 6.60 0.71
CA ARG A 103 -2.68 7.79 0.13
C ARG A 103 -3.23 7.52 -1.27
N ILE A 104 -2.47 6.83 -2.11
CA ILE A 104 -2.92 6.43 -3.45
C ILE A 104 -4.11 5.45 -3.36
N LEU A 105 -4.02 4.44 -2.49
CA LEU A 105 -5.06 3.42 -2.34
C LEU A 105 -6.38 4.02 -1.85
N TYR A 106 -6.36 4.81 -0.78
CA TYR A 106 -7.57 5.44 -0.25
C TYR A 106 -8.19 6.43 -1.24
N THR A 107 -7.38 7.19 -1.97
CA THR A 107 -7.89 8.09 -3.01
C THR A 107 -8.60 7.32 -4.12
N LYS A 108 -8.03 6.20 -4.57
CA LYS A 108 -8.65 5.31 -5.57
C LYS A 108 -9.93 4.66 -5.04
N LEU A 109 -9.93 4.27 -3.76
CA LEU A 109 -11.08 3.65 -3.11
C LEU A 109 -12.26 4.62 -3.02
N LEU A 110 -12.03 5.85 -2.54
CA LEU A 110 -13.05 6.91 -2.52
C LEU A 110 -13.59 7.23 -3.92
N GLY A 111 -12.74 7.15 -4.96
CA GLY A 111 -13.18 7.27 -6.35
C GLY A 111 -14.07 6.09 -6.79
N SER A 112 -13.71 4.86 -6.45
CA SER A 112 -14.50 3.66 -6.77
C SER A 112 -15.87 3.67 -6.08
N LEU A 113 -15.96 4.18 -4.86
CA LEU A 113 -17.21 4.27 -4.10
C LEU A 113 -18.22 5.24 -4.71
N GLN A 114 -17.80 6.17 -5.58
CA GLN A 114 -18.72 7.09 -6.25
C GLN A 114 -19.70 6.39 -7.20
N ALA A 115 -19.36 5.19 -7.68
CA ALA A 115 -20.24 4.38 -8.54
C ALA A 115 -21.40 3.71 -7.77
N ILE A 116 -21.30 3.63 -6.44
CA ILE A 116 -22.29 3.01 -5.55
C ILE A 116 -23.21 4.12 -5.03
N PRO A 117 -24.53 3.92 -4.89
CA PRO A 117 -25.42 5.00 -4.45
C PRO A 117 -25.22 5.33 -2.95
N GLN A 118 -25.51 6.58 -2.54
CA GLN A 118 -25.20 7.10 -1.20
C GLN A 118 -26.05 6.50 -0.07
N ASP A 119 -27.23 5.98 -0.42
CA ASP A 119 -28.14 5.28 0.48
C ASP A 119 -27.67 3.87 0.84
N ALA A 120 -26.80 3.26 0.01
CA ALA A 120 -26.26 1.94 0.27
C ALA A 120 -25.44 1.95 1.57
N ALA A 121 -25.83 1.07 2.50
CA ALA A 121 -25.18 0.93 3.81
C ALA A 121 -23.67 0.69 3.68
N TYR A 122 -23.24 -0.14 2.72
CA TYR A 122 -21.83 -0.40 2.45
C TYR A 122 -21.05 0.89 2.17
N ARG A 123 -21.57 1.75 1.28
CA ARG A 123 -20.90 3.02 0.94
C ARG A 123 -20.75 3.91 2.16
N LYS A 124 -21.81 4.10 2.94
CA LYS A 124 -21.81 4.94 4.14
C LYS A 124 -20.74 4.51 5.15
N TYR A 125 -20.68 3.23 5.49
CA TYR A 125 -19.74 2.73 6.49
C TYR A 125 -18.30 2.67 5.97
N THR A 126 -18.10 2.26 4.72
CA THR A 126 -16.75 2.21 4.13
C THR A 126 -16.18 3.61 3.96
N GLU A 127 -16.98 4.59 3.51
CA GLU A 127 -16.51 5.99 3.43
C GLU A 127 -16.11 6.54 4.80
N GLN A 128 -16.89 6.25 5.86
CA GLN A 128 -16.54 6.68 7.21
C GLN A 128 -15.18 6.11 7.65
N ILE A 129 -15.01 4.78 7.58
CA ILE A 129 -13.77 4.10 7.99
C ILE A 129 -12.57 4.59 7.18
N VAL A 130 -12.74 4.75 5.87
CA VAL A 130 -11.68 5.19 4.97
C VAL A 130 -11.30 6.63 5.24
N ASN A 131 -12.26 7.52 5.48
CA ASN A 131 -11.98 8.92 5.79
C ASN A 131 -11.25 9.07 7.14
N GLU A 132 -11.66 8.32 8.17
CA GLU A 132 -10.98 8.29 9.47
C GLU A 132 -9.53 7.81 9.31
N ARG A 133 -9.31 6.67 8.66
CA ARG A 133 -7.97 6.13 8.40
C ARG A 133 -7.13 7.07 7.54
N PHE A 134 -7.72 7.66 6.51
CA PHE A 134 -7.03 8.58 5.61
C PHE A 134 -6.63 9.88 6.33
N HIS A 135 -7.45 10.34 7.28
CA HIS A 135 -7.11 11.46 8.15
C HIS A 135 -5.90 11.13 9.03
N HIS A 136 -5.83 9.93 9.62
CA HIS A 136 -4.65 9.50 10.39
C HIS A 136 -3.38 9.45 9.53
N VAL A 137 -3.46 8.92 8.29
CA VAL A 137 -2.32 8.88 7.35
C VAL A 137 -1.82 10.29 6.98
N LYS A 138 -2.71 11.29 6.91
CA LYS A 138 -2.32 12.68 6.61
C LYS A 138 -1.72 13.41 7.81
N THR A 139 -2.16 13.09 9.02
CA THR A 139 -1.78 13.81 10.24
C THR A 139 -0.49 13.29 10.85
N GLU A 140 -0.26 11.97 10.82
CA GLU A 140 0.91 11.36 11.43
C GLU A 140 1.98 11.00 10.39
N PRO A 141 3.16 11.66 10.42
CA PRO A 141 4.27 11.32 9.53
C PRO A 141 5.04 10.07 9.98
N ASP A 142 4.96 9.72 11.27
CA ASP A 142 5.68 8.58 11.85
C ASP A 142 4.88 7.28 11.71
N VAL A 143 5.55 6.20 11.30
CA VAL A 143 4.90 4.92 11.00
C VAL A 143 4.44 4.22 12.28
N GLU A 144 5.25 4.23 13.35
CA GLU A 144 4.92 3.52 14.59
C GLU A 144 3.70 4.15 15.28
N LYS A 145 3.65 5.48 15.35
CA LYS A 145 2.48 6.20 15.88
C LYS A 145 1.25 5.99 15.01
N LEU A 146 1.42 5.93 13.69
CA LEU A 146 0.31 5.65 12.77
C LEU A 146 -0.28 4.26 13.02
N GLU A 147 0.56 3.24 13.22
CA GLU A 147 0.13 1.87 13.55
C GLU A 147 -0.68 1.85 14.85
N GLN A 148 -0.23 2.57 15.88
CA GLN A 148 -0.93 2.66 17.16
C GLN A 148 -2.30 3.36 17.03
N LYS A 149 -2.40 4.42 16.22
CA LYS A 149 -3.67 5.13 16.00
C LYS A 149 -4.69 4.30 15.24
N ILE A 150 -4.25 3.58 14.21
CA ILE A 150 -5.14 2.72 13.41
C ILE A 150 -5.49 1.44 14.16
N ASN A 151 -4.57 0.94 15.00
CA ASN A 151 -4.73 -0.25 15.84
C ASN A 151 -5.27 -1.49 15.08
N CYS A 152 -4.73 -1.73 13.87
CA CYS A 152 -5.13 -2.83 12.99
C CYS A 152 -3.93 -3.69 12.53
N GLY A 153 -2.92 -3.85 13.39
CA GLY A 153 -1.70 -4.61 13.07
C GLY A 153 -0.60 -3.73 12.45
N GLN A 154 0.29 -4.35 11.67
CA GLN A 154 1.38 -3.65 10.98
C GLN A 154 0.88 -2.84 9.78
N ILE A 155 1.61 -1.79 9.40
CA ILE A 155 1.22 -0.91 8.30
C ILE A 155 1.12 -1.65 6.96
N GLU A 156 1.94 -2.67 6.75
CA GLU A 156 1.89 -3.54 5.56
C GLU A 156 0.58 -4.34 5.48
N GLU A 157 0.05 -4.79 6.60
CA GLU A 157 -1.24 -5.49 6.65
C GLU A 157 -2.38 -4.52 6.31
N VAL A 158 -2.29 -3.29 6.79
CA VAL A 158 -3.27 -2.23 6.46
C VAL A 158 -3.22 -1.89 4.96
N ILE A 159 -2.04 -1.89 4.33
CA ILE A 159 -1.91 -1.71 2.88
C ILE A 159 -2.60 -2.87 2.15
N ALA A 160 -2.35 -4.11 2.54
CA ALA A 160 -2.98 -5.28 1.93
C ALA A 160 -4.51 -5.25 2.10
N GLN A 161 -5.01 -4.87 3.28
CA GLN A 161 -6.44 -4.66 3.52
C GLN A 161 -7.02 -3.60 2.58
N ALA A 162 -6.35 -2.46 2.40
CA ALA A 162 -6.81 -1.40 1.49
C ALA A 162 -6.82 -1.86 0.02
N GLU A 163 -5.88 -2.71 -0.39
CA GLU A 163 -5.88 -3.32 -1.72
C GLU A 163 -7.06 -4.28 -1.93
N HIS A 164 -7.33 -5.14 -0.94
CA HIS A 164 -8.49 -6.03 -0.96
C HIS A 164 -9.80 -5.24 -0.95
N GLU A 165 -9.91 -4.17 -0.17
CA GLU A 165 -11.09 -3.31 -0.13
C GLU A 165 -11.31 -2.58 -1.46
N LEU A 166 -10.23 -2.16 -2.13
CA LEU A 166 -10.32 -1.59 -3.48
C LEU A 166 -10.80 -2.64 -4.51
N ALA A 167 -10.36 -3.88 -4.39
CA ALA A 167 -10.84 -4.96 -5.24
C ALA A 167 -12.31 -5.31 -4.93
N LEU A 168 -12.70 -5.32 -3.65
CA LEU A 168 -14.06 -5.59 -3.20
C LEU A 168 -15.02 -4.51 -3.69
N SER A 169 -14.70 -3.23 -3.50
CA SER A 169 -15.56 -2.10 -3.93
C SER A 169 -15.89 -2.15 -5.42
N ARG A 170 -14.95 -2.59 -6.28
CA ARG A 170 -15.19 -2.81 -7.71
C ARG A 170 -16.17 -3.95 -7.97
N LYS A 171 -16.08 -5.05 -7.23
CA LYS A 171 -17.03 -6.17 -7.31
C LYS A 171 -18.40 -5.80 -6.75
N MET A 172 -18.45 -5.01 -5.67
CA MET A 172 -19.70 -4.52 -5.08
C MET A 172 -20.49 -3.67 -6.07
N ALA A 173 -19.81 -2.88 -6.90
CA ALA A 173 -20.44 -2.13 -7.98
C ALA A 173 -21.11 -3.04 -9.03
N GLU A 174 -20.56 -4.24 -9.28
CA GLU A 174 -21.14 -5.24 -10.17
C GLU A 174 -22.27 -6.02 -9.52
N TRP A 175 -22.09 -6.45 -8.26
CA TRP A 175 -23.05 -7.31 -7.54
C TRP A 175 -24.30 -6.58 -7.04
N LYS A 176 -24.21 -5.26 -6.82
CA LYS A 176 -25.32 -4.41 -6.34
C LYS A 176 -26.12 -4.99 -5.15
N PRO A 177 -25.46 -5.38 -4.05
CA PRO A 177 -26.12 -6.05 -2.92
C PRO A 177 -27.05 -5.15 -2.09
N TRP A 178 -27.17 -3.87 -2.44
CA TRP A 178 -28.13 -2.95 -1.82
C TRP A 178 -29.55 -3.07 -2.42
N GLU A 179 -29.71 -3.84 -3.49
CA GLU A 179 -31.02 -4.19 -4.01
C GLU A 179 -31.76 -5.12 -3.03
N PRO A 180 -33.11 -5.11 -3.02
CA PRO A 180 -33.89 -5.97 -2.15
C PRO A 180 -33.62 -7.45 -2.44
N LEU A 181 -33.96 -8.32 -1.48
CA LEU A 181 -33.79 -9.76 -1.63
C LEU A 181 -34.52 -10.26 -2.89
N ILE A 182 -33.82 -11.08 -3.66
CA ILE A 182 -34.35 -11.69 -4.89
C ILE A 182 -35.47 -12.68 -4.54
N GLU A 183 -35.28 -13.46 -3.47
CA GLU A 183 -36.24 -14.47 -3.00
C GLU A 183 -36.33 -14.43 -1.47
N GLU A 184 -37.55 -14.49 -0.95
CA GLU A 184 -37.78 -14.67 0.48
C GLU A 184 -37.53 -16.14 0.86
N PRO A 185 -37.03 -16.39 2.09
CA PRO A 185 -36.81 -17.76 2.53
C PRO A 185 -38.14 -18.52 2.66
N PRO A 186 -38.20 -19.79 2.23
CA PRO A 186 -39.30 -20.70 2.52
C PRO A 186 -39.73 -20.72 4.00
N PRO A 187 -41.03 -20.92 4.29
CA PRO A 187 -41.50 -21.04 5.65
C PRO A 187 -40.79 -22.21 6.35
N ASN A 188 -40.30 -21.98 7.58
CA ASN A 188 -39.49 -22.88 8.41
C ASN A 188 -38.01 -23.10 8.02
N GLN A 189 -37.45 -22.43 7.00
CA GLN A 189 -36.02 -22.60 6.64
C GLN A 189 -35.06 -22.25 7.80
N TRP A 190 -35.39 -21.19 8.56
CA TRP A 190 -34.54 -20.67 9.64
C TRP A 190 -35.11 -20.93 11.04
N LYS A 191 -36.07 -21.85 11.18
CA LYS A 191 -36.64 -22.21 12.48
C LYS A 191 -35.71 -23.21 13.18
N TRP A 192 -35.17 -22.81 14.33
CA TRP A 192 -34.35 -23.68 15.18
C TRP A 192 -34.67 -23.47 16.67
N PRO A 193 -34.89 -24.53 17.46
CA PRO A 193 -35.04 -25.95 17.08
C PRO A 193 -36.40 -26.24 16.39
N ILE A 194 -36.52 -27.44 15.81
CA ILE A 194 -37.67 -27.88 14.99
C ILE A 194 -38.96 -27.98 15.81
#